data_AF-A0A128EUP4-F1
#
_entry.id   AF-A0A128EUP4-F1
#
_cell.length_a   1.000
_cell.length_b   1.000
_cell.length_c   1.000
_cell.angle_alpha   90.00
_cell.angle_beta   90.00
_cell.angle_gamma   90.00
#
_symmetry.space_group_name_H-M   'P 1'
#
loop_
_entity.id
_entity.type
_entity.pdbx_description
1 polymer ?
#
loop_
_entity_poly.entity_id
_entity_poly.type
_entity_poly.pdbx_seq_one_letter_code
_entity_poly.pdbx_strand_id
1 'polypeptide(L)'
;MKTFNVSGKKIVVIAMSAALLTGFAGCEDPRWVANKVSKAMKEKNLFDHLEALEAASVPTPDGNSITRAAGTDGYENSADYIMKTLEKHGYEVTLQEFDFRSWVELDGTTLSVNGQQLVHVRDATDDIPADYAAMSYSGSSDGAISADIAFVTPDFNFDSPDYDDTDGCEATDFDGVDVTGKVAVIQRGGCTFDSKVVNAENAGAVGVIVFNQGNDEGRKGVVNGTLGSDSAATIPAFGARYDLGKGWYDALESGAITAALSVQTQDEVVVTENVLAETKAGDPDQIVMVGAHLDSVPEGPGIQDNGSGSAAILEYAIRLKKKMKRLPVTQKNKVRFAWWAAEEAGLVGSEYYTGEVFGAYYADAQAQIMEELGISDPSELTDEQREMVEARYLEINPIKMYLNFDMIASPNYIYGVMDGDLSDTKDSPDNAYPGDFEPPEGTGHIEGLFNEFFTDKGEVTVPQALSKRSDYSGFADWGIAFGGLFTGAEKTKSAEEVEQFGGEVDVAYDKCYHQACDDINNVNSVAMEMNSRALAYVATFYAMSEDLYADDKNQQDAAPETRTLRTLAVHDGHDHEHRIGEKIKSASREVADHGHFHGDFDQDRK
;
A
#
# COMPACT_ATOMS: atom_id res chain seq x y z
N MET A 1 51.27 12.53 32.04
CA MET A 1 52.07 11.57 32.84
C MET A 1 53.00 12.36 33.75
N LYS A 2 52.77 12.38 35.07
CA LYS A 2 53.67 13.01 36.04
C LYS A 2 54.14 11.96 37.04
N THR A 3 55.44 11.78 37.15
CA THR A 3 56.07 10.88 38.12
C THR A 3 56.46 11.67 39.37
N PHE A 4 55.95 11.26 40.53
CA PHE A 4 56.42 11.72 41.84
C PHE A 4 57.20 10.60 42.52
N ASN A 5 58.31 10.95 43.17
CA ASN A 5 59.17 10.00 43.86
C ASN A 5 59.07 10.22 45.37
N VAL A 6 58.39 9.31 46.06
CA VAL A 6 58.38 9.24 47.53
C VAL A 6 58.66 7.79 47.94
N SER A 7 59.75 7.59 48.67
CA SER A 7 60.09 6.33 49.37
C SER A 7 60.09 5.04 48.53
N GLY A 8 60.92 4.99 47.49
CA GLY A 8 61.47 3.73 46.98
C GLY A 8 60.52 2.76 46.24
N LYS A 9 59.25 3.10 46.04
CA LYS A 9 58.33 2.36 45.16
C LYS A 9 57.83 3.26 44.03
N LYS A 10 58.09 2.86 42.78
CA LYS A 10 57.52 3.51 41.59
C LYS A 10 56.02 3.19 41.53
N ILE A 11 55.18 4.14 41.93
CA ILE A 11 53.74 4.07 41.68
C ILE A 11 53.46 4.87 40.40
N VAL A 12 53.06 4.17 39.34
CA VAL A 12 52.57 4.80 38.11
C VAL A 12 51.10 5.13 38.35
N VAL A 13 50.80 6.40 38.61
CA VAL A 13 49.41 6.88 38.60
C VAL A 13 49.06 7.17 37.14
N ILE A 14 48.38 6.22 36.51
CA ILE A 14 47.68 6.46 35.23
C ILE A 14 46.43 7.26 35.60
N ALA A 15 46.47 8.58 35.39
CA ALA A 15 45.26 9.37 35.33
C ALA A 15 44.52 8.96 34.04
N MET A 16 43.70 7.92 34.12
CA MET A 16 42.67 7.69 33.10
C MET A 16 41.65 8.81 33.28
N SER A 17 41.58 9.72 32.31
CA SER A 17 40.47 10.66 32.23
C SER A 17 39.17 9.86 32.18
N ALA A 18 38.27 10.08 33.14
CA ALA A 18 36.94 9.46 33.20
C ALA A 18 36.11 9.70 31.91
N ALA A 19 36.53 10.64 31.06
CA ALA A 19 35.96 10.91 29.73
C ALA A 19 36.15 9.79 28.69
N LEU A 20 37.02 8.79 28.93
CA LEU A 20 37.20 7.64 28.02
C LEU A 20 36.30 6.44 28.34
N LEU A 21 35.72 6.37 29.55
CA LEU A 21 34.82 5.28 29.96
C LEU A 21 33.35 5.55 29.65
N THR A 22 32.95 6.82 29.54
CA THR A 22 31.58 7.19 29.11
C THR A 22 31.39 7.14 27.59
N GLY A 23 32.46 7.11 26.81
CA GLY A 23 32.41 7.06 25.34
C GLY A 23 32.06 5.69 24.75
N PHE A 24 32.19 4.61 25.51
CA PHE A 24 31.91 3.25 25.04
C PHE A 24 30.47 2.81 25.30
N ALA A 25 29.85 3.22 26.41
CA ALA A 25 28.49 2.80 26.76
C ALA A 25 27.40 3.34 25.81
N GLY A 26 27.61 4.51 25.21
CA GLY A 26 26.67 5.08 24.22
C GLY A 26 26.89 4.61 22.78
N CYS A 27 27.89 3.76 22.51
CA CYS A 27 28.12 3.25 21.16
C CYS A 27 27.16 2.10 20.80
N GLU A 28 26.67 1.34 21.78
CA GLU A 28 25.74 0.21 21.53
C GLU A 28 24.26 0.57 21.75
N ASP A 29 23.95 1.82 22.13
CA ASP A 29 22.58 2.33 22.22
C ASP A 29 21.93 2.41 20.81
N PRO A 30 20.85 1.66 20.54
CA PRO A 30 20.13 1.70 19.26
C PRO A 30 19.74 3.11 18.83
N ARG A 31 19.26 3.95 19.76
CA ARG A 31 18.82 5.32 19.49
C ARG A 31 19.96 6.22 19.05
N TRP A 32 21.16 6.01 19.60
CA TRP A 32 22.35 6.75 19.19
C TRP A 32 22.74 6.44 17.74
N VAL A 33 22.77 5.16 17.37
CA VAL A 33 23.12 4.72 16.01
C VAL A 33 22.04 5.18 15.02
N ALA A 34 20.76 5.00 15.36
CA ALA A 34 19.61 5.46 14.60
C ALA A 34 19.70 6.96 14.28
N ASN A 35 20.00 7.79 15.29
CA ASN A 35 20.25 9.22 15.10
C ASN A 35 21.41 9.52 14.13
N LYS A 36 22.47 8.72 14.10
CA LYS A 36 23.62 8.91 13.19
C LYS A 36 23.31 8.55 11.75
N VAL A 37 22.46 7.53 11.54
CA VAL A 37 22.01 7.10 10.20
C VAL A 37 20.94 8.05 9.68
N SER A 38 19.91 8.34 10.48
CA SER A 38 18.87 9.33 10.19
C SER A 38 19.45 10.67 9.75
N LYS A 39 20.38 11.26 10.52
CA LYS A 39 21.03 12.54 10.13
C LYS A 39 21.84 12.48 8.84
N ALA A 40 22.14 11.31 8.30
CA ALA A 40 22.85 11.13 7.04
C ALA A 40 21.94 11.06 5.82
N MET A 41 20.63 10.92 6.00
CA MET A 41 19.63 11.17 4.96
C MET A 41 19.66 12.66 4.64
N LYS A 42 19.78 13.00 3.36
CA LYS A 42 19.97 14.38 2.88
C LYS A 42 19.09 14.56 1.65
N GLU A 43 18.32 15.63 1.63
CA GLU A 43 17.46 16.04 0.50
C GLU A 43 18.13 15.80 -0.85
N LYS A 44 19.36 16.32 -1.05
CA LYS A 44 20.07 16.17 -2.33
C LYS A 44 20.21 14.71 -2.81
N ASN A 45 20.55 13.77 -1.91
CA ASN A 45 20.73 12.37 -2.35
C ASN A 45 19.38 11.71 -2.63
N LEU A 46 18.32 12.12 -1.92
CA LEU A 46 16.96 11.62 -2.14
C LEU A 46 16.47 12.07 -3.52
N PHE A 47 16.62 13.36 -3.84
CA PHE A 47 16.24 13.90 -5.15
C PHE A 47 17.11 13.35 -6.29
N ASP A 48 18.41 13.09 -6.07
CA ASP A 48 19.24 12.40 -7.07
C ASP A 48 18.69 10.99 -7.42
N HIS A 49 18.02 10.32 -6.47
CA HIS A 49 17.37 9.03 -6.72
C HIS A 49 16.02 9.20 -7.43
N LEU A 50 15.20 10.19 -7.02
CA LEU A 50 13.93 10.50 -7.68
C LEU A 50 14.13 10.89 -9.15
N GLU A 51 15.09 11.77 -9.45
CA GLU A 51 15.46 12.15 -10.82
C GLU A 51 15.88 10.93 -11.67
N ALA A 52 16.54 9.94 -11.04
CA ALA A 52 16.97 8.74 -11.73
C ALA A 52 15.82 7.76 -11.99
N LEU A 53 14.86 7.66 -11.07
CA LEU A 53 13.63 6.88 -11.28
C LEU A 53 12.77 7.53 -12.37
N GLU A 54 12.57 8.85 -12.32
CA GLU A 54 11.85 9.57 -13.38
C GLU A 54 12.50 9.37 -14.75
N ALA A 55 13.83 9.47 -14.83
CA ALA A 55 14.58 9.24 -16.06
C ALA A 55 14.53 7.78 -16.56
N ALA A 56 14.14 6.82 -15.71
CA ALA A 56 13.93 5.42 -16.10
C ALA A 56 12.57 5.18 -16.75
N SER A 57 11.61 6.08 -16.56
CA SER A 57 10.25 5.99 -17.13
C SER A 57 10.28 6.01 -18.66
N VAL A 58 9.35 5.27 -19.27
CA VAL A 58 9.21 5.15 -20.73
C VAL A 58 7.83 5.59 -21.20
N PRO A 59 7.68 6.06 -22.45
CA PRO A 59 6.37 6.36 -23.00
C PRO A 59 5.45 5.13 -22.99
N THR A 60 4.19 5.33 -22.64
CA THR A 60 3.12 4.32 -22.81
C THR A 60 2.97 3.96 -24.30
N PRO A 61 2.41 2.78 -24.64
CA PRO A 61 2.24 2.37 -26.04
C PRO A 61 1.44 3.36 -26.91
N ASP A 62 0.51 4.09 -26.30
CA ASP A 62 -0.25 5.18 -26.92
C ASP A 62 0.53 6.50 -27.06
N GLY A 63 1.65 6.63 -26.34
CA GLY A 63 2.52 7.81 -26.34
C GLY A 63 1.96 9.01 -25.57
N ASN A 64 0.86 8.86 -24.84
CA ASN A 64 0.21 9.95 -24.12
C ASN A 64 0.84 10.24 -22.74
N SER A 65 1.45 9.23 -22.12
CA SER A 65 2.09 9.32 -20.81
C SER A 65 3.50 8.72 -20.82
N ILE A 66 4.25 8.93 -19.72
CA ILE A 66 5.44 8.17 -19.39
C ILE A 66 5.20 7.41 -18.08
N THR A 67 5.78 6.23 -17.92
CA THR A 67 5.45 5.36 -16.79
C THR A 67 6.60 4.41 -16.42
N ARG A 68 6.53 3.88 -15.20
CA ARG A 68 7.33 2.78 -14.68
C ARG A 68 6.42 1.60 -14.26
N ALA A 69 5.22 1.51 -14.84
CA ALA A 69 4.26 0.46 -14.55
C ALA A 69 4.83 -0.94 -14.72
N ALA A 70 4.38 -1.87 -13.88
CA ALA A 70 4.86 -3.24 -13.89
C ALA A 70 4.73 -3.89 -15.26
N GLY A 71 5.75 -4.65 -15.67
CA GLY A 71 5.79 -5.27 -16.99
C GLY A 71 6.25 -4.36 -18.14
N THR A 72 6.53 -3.08 -17.89
CA THR A 72 7.08 -2.15 -18.89
C THR A 72 8.61 -2.08 -18.83
N ASP A 73 9.24 -1.64 -19.92
CA ASP A 73 10.67 -1.28 -19.94
C ASP A 73 11.02 -0.24 -18.86
N GLY A 74 10.07 0.62 -18.48
CA GLY A 74 10.27 1.62 -17.43
C GLY A 74 10.43 1.01 -16.04
N TYR A 75 9.67 -0.06 -15.76
CA TYR A 75 9.86 -0.86 -14.55
C TYR A 75 11.22 -1.56 -14.56
N GLU A 76 11.58 -2.25 -15.65
CA GLU A 76 12.85 -2.95 -15.78
C GLU A 76 14.04 -1.99 -15.58
N ASN A 77 14.01 -0.81 -16.22
CA ASN A 77 15.03 0.23 -16.04
C ASN A 77 15.14 0.71 -14.58
N SER A 78 14.02 0.80 -13.88
CA SER A 78 13.96 1.19 -12.46
C SER A 78 14.58 0.10 -11.58
N ALA A 79 14.20 -1.16 -11.78
CA ALA A 79 14.76 -2.31 -11.06
C ALA A 79 16.28 -2.40 -11.28
N ASP A 80 16.71 -2.22 -12.53
CA ASP A 80 18.11 -2.16 -12.92
C ASP A 80 18.88 -1.05 -12.18
N TYR A 81 18.28 0.13 -12.05
CA TYR A 81 18.86 1.25 -11.33
C TYR A 81 19.05 0.95 -9.84
N ILE A 82 18.03 0.38 -9.18
CA ILE A 82 18.08 -0.06 -7.79
C ILE A 82 19.19 -1.09 -7.61
N MET A 83 19.15 -2.17 -8.40
CA MET A 83 20.13 -3.27 -8.35
C MET A 83 21.56 -2.74 -8.50
N LYS A 84 21.86 -2.03 -9.60
CA LYS A 84 23.21 -1.50 -9.88
C LYS A 84 23.69 -0.56 -8.79
N THR A 85 22.79 0.23 -8.19
CA THR A 85 23.13 1.14 -7.09
C THR A 85 23.47 0.40 -5.80
N LEU A 86 22.72 -0.65 -5.47
CA LEU A 86 22.95 -1.50 -4.30
C LEU A 86 24.25 -2.31 -4.42
N GLU A 87 24.47 -2.96 -5.57
CA GLU A 87 25.69 -3.73 -5.85
C GLU A 87 26.95 -2.86 -5.76
N LYS A 88 26.90 -1.64 -6.30
CA LYS A 88 27.98 -0.63 -6.18
C LYS A 88 28.31 -0.32 -4.71
N HIS A 89 27.37 -0.48 -3.80
CA HIS A 89 27.55 -0.30 -2.36
C HIS A 89 27.81 -1.62 -1.59
N GLY A 90 27.96 -2.73 -2.30
CA GLY A 90 28.36 -4.03 -1.76
C GLY A 90 27.23 -4.80 -1.09
N TYR A 91 25.99 -4.54 -1.50
CA TYR A 91 24.85 -5.42 -1.27
C TYR A 91 24.88 -6.57 -2.29
N GLU A 92 24.33 -7.70 -1.89
CA GLU A 92 23.97 -8.80 -2.78
C GLU A 92 22.47 -8.65 -3.05
N VAL A 93 22.11 -8.62 -4.31
CA VAL A 93 20.74 -8.39 -4.77
C VAL A 93 20.18 -9.70 -5.30
N THR A 94 18.94 -10.01 -4.95
CA THR A 94 18.17 -11.12 -5.49
C THR A 94 16.98 -10.54 -6.24
N LEU A 95 16.78 -11.00 -7.46
CA LEU A 95 15.60 -10.71 -8.26
C LEU A 95 14.66 -11.91 -8.11
N GLN A 96 13.45 -11.68 -7.63
CA GLN A 96 12.42 -12.71 -7.53
C GLN A 96 11.46 -12.50 -8.70
N GLU A 97 11.74 -13.21 -9.79
CA GLU A 97 10.92 -13.19 -11.01
C GLU A 97 9.61 -13.98 -10.82
N PHE A 98 8.53 -13.46 -11.38
CA PHE A 98 7.24 -14.13 -11.45
C PHE A 98 6.43 -13.71 -12.68
N ASP A 99 5.50 -14.57 -13.10
CA ASP A 99 4.57 -14.27 -14.19
C ASP A 99 3.53 -13.25 -13.71
N PHE A 100 3.35 -12.18 -14.49
CA PHE A 100 2.41 -11.09 -14.23
C PHE A 100 1.53 -10.89 -15.46
N ARG A 101 0.21 -10.84 -15.27
CA ARG A 101 -0.73 -10.45 -16.33
C ARG A 101 -0.70 -8.92 -16.45
N SER A 102 0.06 -8.41 -17.42
CA SER A 102 0.07 -6.99 -17.73
C SER A 102 -1.15 -6.63 -18.55
N TRP A 103 -1.84 -5.57 -18.14
CA TRP A 103 -2.97 -5.01 -18.85
C TRP A 103 -2.73 -3.53 -19.14
N VAL A 104 -2.92 -3.14 -20.40
CA VAL A 104 -2.73 -1.77 -20.86
C VAL A 104 -3.90 -1.37 -21.76
N GLU A 105 -4.56 -0.28 -21.43
CA GLU A 105 -5.49 0.40 -22.34
C GLU A 105 -4.70 1.12 -23.44
N LEU A 106 -5.01 0.81 -24.70
CA LEU A 106 -4.42 1.40 -25.90
C LEU A 106 -5.22 2.62 -26.38
N ASP A 107 -4.62 3.39 -27.29
CA ASP A 107 -5.26 4.53 -27.94
C ASP A 107 -6.61 4.21 -28.60
N GLY A 108 -7.49 5.21 -28.63
CA GLY A 108 -8.75 5.17 -29.37
C GLY A 108 -9.94 4.64 -28.56
N THR A 109 -9.83 4.60 -27.23
CA THR A 109 -10.97 4.37 -26.35
C THR A 109 -12.00 5.48 -26.50
N THR A 110 -13.25 5.10 -26.73
CA THR A 110 -14.37 6.04 -26.86
C THR A 110 -15.63 5.45 -26.24
N LEU A 111 -16.40 6.31 -25.58
CA LEU A 111 -17.74 6.00 -25.11
C LEU A 111 -18.68 7.15 -25.47
N SER A 112 -19.82 6.79 -26.05
CA SER A 112 -20.93 7.70 -26.26
C SER A 112 -22.23 7.04 -25.85
N VAL A 113 -23.12 7.78 -25.21
CA VAL A 113 -24.42 7.28 -24.77
C VAL A 113 -25.48 8.30 -25.19
N ASN A 114 -26.57 7.81 -25.80
CA ASN A 114 -27.65 8.65 -26.30
C ASN A 114 -27.18 9.76 -27.30
N GLY A 115 -26.13 9.47 -28.07
CA GLY A 115 -25.53 10.41 -29.01
C GLY A 115 -24.67 11.51 -28.36
N GLN A 116 -24.49 11.51 -27.04
CA GLN A 116 -23.53 12.36 -26.34
C GLN A 116 -22.18 11.65 -26.28
N GLN A 117 -21.15 12.27 -26.85
CA GLN A 117 -19.76 11.84 -26.66
C GLN A 117 -19.32 12.18 -25.24
N LEU A 118 -18.75 11.20 -24.54
CA LEU A 118 -18.25 11.36 -23.17
C LEU A 118 -16.74 11.65 -23.17
N VAL A 119 -16.27 12.31 -22.13
CA VAL A 119 -14.86 12.66 -21.89
C VAL A 119 -14.16 11.57 -21.08
N HIS A 120 -13.09 10.98 -21.62
CA HIS A 120 -12.31 9.98 -20.91
C HIS A 120 -11.47 10.62 -19.80
N VAL A 121 -11.16 9.89 -18.72
CA VAL A 121 -10.26 10.38 -17.66
C VAL A 121 -8.90 10.85 -18.18
N ARG A 122 -8.37 10.19 -19.22
CA ARG A 122 -7.10 10.58 -19.87
C ARG A 122 -7.19 11.87 -20.69
N ASP A 123 -8.39 12.26 -21.11
CA ASP A 123 -8.65 13.47 -21.89
C ASP A 123 -9.18 14.64 -21.03
N ALA A 124 -9.38 14.40 -19.74
CA ALA A 124 -9.92 15.39 -18.83
C ALA A 124 -8.90 16.52 -18.57
N THR A 125 -9.43 17.70 -18.24
CA THR A 125 -8.66 18.88 -17.88
C THR A 125 -9.35 19.60 -16.73
N ASP A 126 -8.68 20.56 -16.10
CA ASP A 126 -9.30 21.38 -15.06
C ASP A 126 -10.63 22.04 -15.50
N ASP A 127 -10.76 22.35 -16.80
CA ASP A 127 -11.96 23.00 -17.38
C ASP A 127 -12.98 22.00 -17.95
N ILE A 128 -12.58 20.75 -18.20
CA ILE A 128 -13.40 19.71 -18.83
C ILE A 128 -13.33 18.45 -17.95
N PRO A 129 -14.33 18.22 -17.08
CA PRO A 129 -14.30 17.09 -16.17
C PRO A 129 -14.43 15.77 -16.92
N ALA A 130 -13.83 14.72 -16.35
CA ALA A 130 -13.99 13.36 -16.84
C ALA A 130 -15.44 12.87 -16.67
N ASP A 131 -15.90 12.09 -17.64
CA ASP A 131 -17.20 11.42 -17.62
C ASP A 131 -17.07 9.92 -17.32
N TYR A 132 -16.00 9.28 -17.81
CA TYR A 132 -15.81 7.84 -17.73
C TYR A 132 -14.33 7.41 -17.76
N ALA A 133 -14.08 6.18 -17.32
CA ALA A 133 -12.79 5.49 -17.41
C ALA A 133 -12.99 4.04 -17.89
N ALA A 134 -12.05 3.50 -18.66
CA ALA A 134 -11.97 2.04 -18.84
C ALA A 134 -11.55 1.39 -17.53
N MET A 135 -12.16 0.27 -17.16
CA MET A 135 -11.72 -0.48 -15.98
C MET A 135 -10.46 -1.29 -16.31
N SER A 136 -9.47 -1.31 -15.41
CA SER A 136 -8.29 -2.17 -15.61
C SER A 136 -8.68 -3.64 -15.61
N TYR A 137 -8.00 -4.44 -16.44
CA TYR A 137 -8.35 -5.82 -16.78
C TYR A 137 -9.68 -6.00 -17.54
N SER A 138 -10.29 -4.91 -18.04
CA SER A 138 -11.42 -4.98 -18.97
C SER A 138 -11.05 -5.72 -20.26
N GLY A 139 -12.02 -6.45 -20.81
CA GLY A 139 -11.92 -7.01 -22.14
C GLY A 139 -11.86 -5.95 -23.24
N SER A 140 -11.31 -6.33 -24.40
CA SER A 140 -11.32 -5.50 -25.60
C SER A 140 -12.69 -5.58 -26.30
N SER A 141 -13.05 -4.50 -26.98
CA SER A 141 -14.27 -4.45 -27.80
C SER A 141 -14.13 -5.14 -29.16
N ASP A 142 -12.90 -5.43 -29.62
CA ASP A 142 -12.60 -5.97 -30.96
C ASP A 142 -13.28 -5.20 -32.11
N GLY A 143 -13.45 -3.88 -31.93
CA GLY A 143 -14.12 -2.98 -32.85
C GLY A 143 -15.23 -2.17 -32.17
N ALA A 144 -15.84 -1.24 -32.91
CA ALA A 144 -16.91 -0.42 -32.35
C ALA A 144 -18.18 -1.27 -32.11
N ILE A 145 -18.66 -1.27 -30.87
CA ILE A 145 -19.93 -1.87 -30.46
C ILE A 145 -20.97 -0.74 -30.41
N SER A 146 -22.17 -1.00 -30.94
CA SER A 146 -23.33 -0.12 -30.79
C SER A 146 -24.54 -0.95 -30.42
N ALA A 147 -25.04 -0.75 -29.21
CA ALA A 147 -26.11 -1.56 -28.63
C ALA A 147 -26.96 -0.72 -27.67
N ASP A 148 -28.22 -1.12 -27.50
CA ASP A 148 -29.09 -0.49 -26.51
C ASP A 148 -28.55 -0.73 -25.09
N ILE A 149 -28.79 0.20 -24.18
CA ILE A 149 -28.46 0.02 -22.76
C ILE A 149 -29.63 -0.67 -22.02
N ALA A 150 -29.30 -1.41 -20.97
CA ALA A 150 -30.28 -1.95 -20.03
C ALA A 150 -29.77 -1.79 -18.61
N PHE A 151 -30.55 -1.15 -17.74
CA PHE A 151 -30.23 -1.11 -16.32
C PHE A 151 -30.58 -2.46 -15.69
N VAL A 152 -29.62 -3.02 -14.95
CA VAL A 152 -29.83 -4.26 -14.19
C VAL A 152 -30.87 -4.04 -13.09
N THR A 153 -30.95 -2.82 -12.59
CA THR A 153 -31.94 -2.41 -11.60
C THR A 153 -33.07 -1.62 -12.26
N PRO A 154 -34.28 -2.20 -12.40
CA PRO A 154 -35.36 -1.55 -13.14
C PRO A 154 -36.15 -0.51 -12.33
N ASP A 155 -35.94 -0.38 -11.01
CA ASP A 155 -36.71 0.49 -10.12
C ASP A 155 -35.84 1.39 -9.22
N PHE A 156 -34.71 1.88 -9.76
CA PHE A 156 -33.85 2.85 -9.07
C PHE A 156 -34.64 3.99 -8.42
N ASN A 157 -34.35 4.25 -7.14
CA ASN A 157 -34.84 5.42 -6.43
C ASN A 157 -33.67 6.35 -6.06
N PHE A 158 -33.27 7.19 -7.01
CA PHE A 158 -32.18 8.18 -6.82
C PHE A 158 -32.47 9.23 -5.74
N ASP A 159 -33.72 9.36 -5.26
CA ASP A 159 -34.08 10.24 -4.15
C ASP A 159 -33.90 9.58 -2.77
N SER A 160 -33.53 8.29 -2.72
CA SER A 160 -33.22 7.53 -1.50
C SER A 160 -31.91 6.75 -1.69
N PRO A 161 -30.76 7.29 -1.25
CA PRO A 161 -29.43 6.77 -1.60
C PRO A 161 -29.08 5.40 -1.00
N ASP A 162 -29.84 4.91 -0.01
CA ASP A 162 -29.74 3.54 0.53
C ASP A 162 -30.53 2.53 -0.34
N TYR A 163 -30.33 2.62 -1.65
CA TYR A 163 -30.91 1.69 -2.62
C TYR A 163 -30.07 0.40 -2.67
N ASP A 164 -30.72 -0.74 -2.97
CA ASP A 164 -30.13 -2.09 -3.00
C ASP A 164 -28.72 -2.08 -3.57
N ASP A 165 -27.75 -2.30 -2.70
CA ASP A 165 -26.37 -2.14 -3.07
C ASP A 165 -25.78 -3.38 -3.70
N THR A 166 -26.56 -4.46 -3.78
CA THR A 166 -26.13 -5.77 -4.28
C THR A 166 -26.38 -5.98 -5.78
N ASP A 167 -26.78 -4.93 -6.51
CA ASP A 167 -27.09 -5.03 -7.94
C ASP A 167 -25.97 -5.63 -8.79
N GLY A 168 -26.26 -6.74 -9.46
CA GLY A 168 -25.33 -7.45 -10.33
C GLY A 168 -24.31 -8.32 -9.59
N CYS A 169 -24.41 -8.41 -8.27
CA CYS A 169 -23.53 -9.25 -7.45
C CYS A 169 -23.86 -10.73 -7.55
N GLU A 170 -25.12 -11.05 -7.78
CA GLU A 170 -25.59 -12.41 -7.97
C GLU A 170 -26.13 -12.61 -9.40
N ALA A 171 -26.01 -13.83 -9.91
CA ALA A 171 -26.55 -14.17 -11.23
C ALA A 171 -28.08 -13.94 -11.32
N THR A 172 -28.78 -14.04 -10.19
CA THR A 172 -30.23 -13.82 -10.08
C THR A 172 -30.64 -12.36 -10.25
N ASP A 173 -29.72 -11.40 -10.14
CA ASP A 173 -30.02 -9.97 -10.33
C ASP A 173 -30.39 -9.65 -11.80
N PHE A 174 -30.02 -10.55 -12.71
CA PHE A 174 -30.34 -10.46 -14.12
C PHE A 174 -31.67 -11.17 -14.47
N ASP A 175 -32.34 -11.81 -13.50
CA ASP A 175 -33.61 -12.49 -13.72
C ASP A 175 -34.70 -11.49 -14.10
N GLY A 176 -35.23 -11.63 -15.32
CA GLY A 176 -36.28 -10.73 -15.83
C GLY A 176 -35.77 -9.43 -16.46
N VAL A 177 -34.45 -9.23 -16.51
CA VAL A 177 -33.79 -8.11 -17.20
C VAL A 177 -33.17 -8.61 -18.50
N ASP A 178 -33.65 -8.11 -19.65
CA ASP A 178 -33.10 -8.48 -20.95
C ASP A 178 -31.84 -7.64 -21.27
N VAL A 179 -30.66 -8.17 -20.90
CA VAL A 179 -29.34 -7.62 -21.24
C VAL A 179 -28.67 -8.30 -22.44
N THR A 180 -29.31 -9.30 -23.05
CA THR A 180 -28.71 -10.06 -24.16
C THR A 180 -28.44 -9.16 -25.37
N GLY A 181 -27.18 -9.04 -25.77
CA GLY A 181 -26.75 -8.19 -26.87
C GLY A 181 -26.77 -6.69 -26.55
N LYS A 182 -26.90 -6.31 -25.27
CA LYS A 182 -27.00 -4.93 -24.78
C LYS A 182 -25.80 -4.55 -23.92
N VAL A 183 -25.66 -3.26 -23.65
CA VAL A 183 -24.73 -2.77 -22.63
C VAL A 183 -25.45 -2.73 -21.29
N ALA A 184 -24.99 -3.52 -20.32
CA ALA A 184 -25.55 -3.51 -18.97
C ALA A 184 -25.09 -2.26 -18.21
N VAL A 185 -26.02 -1.59 -17.55
CA VAL A 185 -25.72 -0.42 -16.69
C VAL A 185 -26.02 -0.80 -15.24
N ILE A 186 -25.02 -0.70 -14.39
CA ILE A 186 -25.03 -1.23 -13.01
C ILE A 186 -24.55 -0.13 -12.06
N GLN A 187 -25.17 0.01 -10.88
CA GLN A 187 -24.66 0.92 -9.86
C GLN A 187 -23.48 0.28 -9.11
N ARG A 188 -22.49 1.09 -8.75
CA ARG A 188 -21.41 0.68 -7.83
C ARG A 188 -21.97 0.34 -6.44
N GLY A 189 -21.52 -0.78 -5.87
CA GLY A 189 -21.83 -1.21 -4.51
C GLY A 189 -21.88 -2.73 -4.33
N GLY A 190 -21.87 -3.20 -3.08
CA GLY A 190 -22.26 -4.55 -2.65
C GLY A 190 -21.33 -5.72 -2.98
N CYS A 191 -20.53 -5.60 -4.05
CA CYS A 191 -19.53 -6.59 -4.47
C CYS A 191 -18.51 -5.96 -5.43
N THR A 192 -17.49 -6.75 -5.80
CA THR A 192 -16.47 -6.38 -6.80
C THR A 192 -17.05 -5.98 -8.15
N PHE A 193 -16.33 -5.10 -8.85
CA PHE A 193 -16.59 -4.80 -10.25
C PHE A 193 -16.51 -6.05 -11.13
N ASP A 194 -15.57 -6.95 -10.85
CA ASP A 194 -15.46 -8.23 -11.57
C ASP A 194 -16.74 -9.05 -11.48
N SER A 195 -17.30 -9.24 -10.29
CA SER A 195 -18.54 -9.99 -10.10
C SER A 195 -19.68 -9.41 -10.95
N LYS A 196 -19.82 -8.08 -10.95
CA LYS A 196 -20.81 -7.37 -11.76
C LYS A 196 -20.61 -7.63 -13.26
N VAL A 197 -19.37 -7.52 -13.73
CA VAL A 197 -19.04 -7.68 -15.16
C VAL A 197 -19.21 -9.13 -15.60
N VAL A 198 -18.67 -10.09 -14.85
CA VAL A 198 -18.78 -11.53 -15.14
C VAL A 198 -20.23 -11.99 -15.12
N ASN A 199 -21.04 -11.55 -14.15
CA ASN A 199 -22.46 -11.89 -14.12
C ASN A 199 -23.22 -11.30 -15.31
N ALA A 200 -22.93 -10.04 -15.69
CA ALA A 200 -23.53 -9.41 -16.86
C ALA A 200 -23.14 -10.10 -18.18
N GLU A 201 -21.87 -10.48 -18.32
CA GLU A 201 -21.36 -11.27 -19.45
C GLU A 201 -22.08 -12.62 -19.55
N ASN A 202 -22.20 -13.33 -18.42
CA ASN A 202 -22.92 -14.60 -18.35
C ASN A 202 -24.41 -14.47 -18.70
N ALA A 203 -25.03 -13.31 -18.41
CA ALA A 203 -26.39 -12.97 -18.81
C ALA A 203 -26.52 -12.52 -20.29
N GLY A 204 -25.39 -12.40 -21.01
CA GLY A 204 -25.33 -12.13 -22.45
C GLY A 204 -25.12 -10.66 -22.82
N ALA A 205 -24.70 -9.81 -21.88
CA ALA A 205 -24.29 -8.44 -22.19
C ALA A 205 -23.06 -8.42 -23.11
N VAL A 206 -22.94 -7.35 -23.92
CA VAL A 206 -21.80 -7.13 -24.82
C VAL A 206 -20.87 -6.01 -24.34
N GLY A 207 -21.17 -5.45 -23.17
CA GLY A 207 -20.37 -4.45 -22.47
C GLY A 207 -21.07 -4.04 -21.18
N VAL A 208 -20.33 -3.42 -20.27
CA VAL A 208 -20.83 -2.98 -18.96
C VAL A 208 -20.42 -1.54 -18.69
N ILE A 209 -21.33 -0.75 -18.12
CA ILE A 209 -21.04 0.56 -17.55
C ILE A 209 -21.45 0.55 -16.08
N VAL A 210 -20.48 0.69 -15.17
CA VAL A 210 -20.73 0.83 -13.74
C VAL A 210 -20.70 2.31 -13.37
N PHE A 211 -21.82 2.89 -12.96
CA PHE A 211 -21.86 4.28 -12.53
C PHE A 211 -21.72 4.41 -11.00
N ASN A 212 -21.15 5.51 -10.53
CA ASN A 212 -20.88 5.72 -9.11
C ASN A 212 -22.17 5.81 -8.27
N GLN A 213 -22.08 5.62 -6.95
CA GLN A 213 -23.26 5.45 -6.11
C GLN A 213 -24.02 6.75 -5.80
N GLY A 214 -23.31 7.87 -5.60
CA GLY A 214 -23.90 9.18 -5.35
C GLY A 214 -24.50 9.42 -3.96
N ASN A 215 -24.21 8.56 -2.98
CA ASN A 215 -24.66 8.67 -1.59
C ASN A 215 -23.97 9.81 -0.80
N ASP A 216 -22.79 10.25 -1.25
CA ASP A 216 -22.10 11.44 -0.75
C ASP A 216 -21.36 12.19 -1.88
N GLU A 217 -20.71 13.32 -1.58
CA GLU A 217 -19.98 14.11 -2.59
C GLU A 217 -18.74 13.39 -3.16
N GLY A 218 -18.06 12.56 -2.36
CA GLY A 218 -16.92 11.74 -2.79
C GLY A 218 -17.33 10.58 -3.72
N ARG A 219 -18.58 10.12 -3.62
CA ARG A 219 -19.14 9.01 -4.41
C ARG A 219 -19.92 9.47 -5.65
N LYS A 220 -19.69 10.69 -6.13
CA LYS A 220 -20.30 11.20 -7.39
C LYS A 220 -19.36 11.17 -8.60
N GLY A 221 -18.05 11.19 -8.38
CA GLY A 221 -17.03 11.23 -9.43
C GLY A 221 -17.01 10.00 -10.33
N VAL A 222 -16.13 9.99 -11.33
CA VAL A 222 -15.94 8.83 -12.21
C VAL A 222 -15.48 7.62 -11.39
N VAL A 223 -16.07 6.45 -11.64
CA VAL A 223 -15.52 5.19 -11.15
C VAL A 223 -14.31 4.84 -12.01
N ASN A 224 -13.11 4.92 -11.45
CA ASN A 224 -11.91 4.38 -12.07
C ASN A 224 -11.57 3.09 -11.32
N GLY A 225 -12.06 1.95 -11.81
CA GLY A 225 -12.07 0.66 -11.11
C GLY A 225 -11.26 -0.41 -11.83
N THR A 226 -11.02 -1.52 -11.14
CA THR A 226 -10.29 -2.69 -11.65
C THR A 226 -11.18 -3.93 -11.60
N LEU A 227 -11.07 -4.82 -12.58
CA LEU A 227 -11.64 -6.17 -12.50
C LEU A 227 -10.70 -7.15 -11.79
N GLY A 228 -9.46 -6.76 -11.51
CA GLY A 228 -8.45 -7.65 -10.93
C GLY A 228 -7.76 -8.53 -11.99
N SER A 229 -6.51 -8.89 -11.71
CA SER A 229 -5.67 -9.65 -12.65
C SER A 229 -6.15 -11.09 -12.89
N ASP A 230 -6.98 -11.62 -11.98
CA ASP A 230 -7.63 -12.91 -12.05
C ASP A 230 -8.99 -12.89 -12.78
N SER A 231 -9.47 -11.71 -13.19
CA SER A 231 -10.74 -11.57 -13.91
C SER A 231 -10.79 -12.44 -15.16
N ALA A 232 -11.90 -13.16 -15.33
CA ALA A 232 -12.19 -13.94 -16.52
C ALA A 232 -13.04 -13.17 -17.55
N ALA A 233 -13.40 -11.91 -17.26
CA ALA A 233 -14.27 -11.12 -18.11
C ALA A 233 -13.62 -10.86 -19.48
N THR A 234 -14.41 -10.98 -20.55
CA THR A 234 -13.94 -10.74 -21.92
C THR A 234 -14.62 -9.56 -22.62
N ILE A 235 -15.69 -9.01 -22.02
CA ILE A 235 -16.41 -7.86 -22.55
C ILE A 235 -15.84 -6.53 -22.03
N PRO A 236 -16.01 -5.42 -22.78
CA PRO A 236 -15.65 -4.08 -22.32
C PRO A 236 -16.39 -3.66 -21.05
N ALA A 237 -15.66 -3.13 -20.08
CA ALA A 237 -16.18 -2.57 -18.84
C ALA A 237 -15.67 -1.13 -18.64
N PHE A 238 -16.60 -0.22 -18.37
CA PHE A 238 -16.31 1.18 -18.08
C PHE A 238 -16.90 1.58 -16.74
N GLY A 239 -16.23 2.50 -16.05
CA GLY A 239 -16.81 3.21 -14.94
C GLY A 239 -17.26 4.62 -15.35
N ALA A 240 -18.33 5.13 -14.73
CA ALA A 240 -18.92 6.44 -15.05
C ALA A 240 -19.30 7.22 -13.78
N ARG A 241 -19.42 8.54 -13.91
CA ARG A 241 -19.92 9.40 -12.82
C ARG A 241 -21.43 9.23 -12.57
N TYR A 242 -21.85 9.49 -11.33
CA TYR A 242 -23.22 9.21 -10.86
C TYR A 242 -24.31 9.92 -11.69
N ASP A 243 -24.10 11.19 -12.03
CA ASP A 243 -25.12 12.01 -12.69
C ASP A 243 -25.42 11.56 -14.13
N LEU A 244 -24.45 10.95 -14.80
CA LEU A 244 -24.66 10.30 -16.10
C LEU A 244 -25.59 9.08 -15.98
N GLY A 245 -25.32 8.19 -15.02
CA GLY A 245 -26.17 7.03 -14.75
C GLY A 245 -27.61 7.42 -14.48
N LYS A 246 -27.82 8.40 -13.58
CA LYS A 246 -29.15 8.97 -13.31
C LYS A 246 -29.79 9.57 -14.57
N GLY A 247 -29.05 10.37 -15.33
CA GLY A 247 -29.56 11.01 -16.55
C GLY A 247 -29.97 10.02 -17.64
N TRP A 248 -29.23 8.92 -17.80
CA TRP A 248 -29.60 7.86 -18.74
C TRP A 248 -30.83 7.10 -18.28
N TYR A 249 -30.96 6.82 -16.98
CA TYR A 249 -32.15 6.19 -16.43
C TYR A 249 -33.41 7.04 -16.66
N ASP A 250 -33.36 8.33 -16.30
CA ASP A 250 -34.47 9.28 -16.51
C ASP A 250 -34.86 9.36 -18.01
N ALA A 251 -33.89 9.28 -18.92
CA ALA A 251 -34.12 9.35 -20.36
C ALA A 251 -34.79 8.09 -20.94
N LEU A 252 -34.71 6.92 -20.28
CA LEU A 252 -35.39 5.69 -20.73
C LEU A 252 -36.92 5.82 -20.71
N GLU A 253 -37.48 6.75 -19.92
CA GLU A 253 -38.91 7.10 -19.97
C GLU A 253 -39.35 7.59 -21.36
N SER A 254 -38.41 8.16 -22.14
CA SER A 254 -38.66 8.69 -23.47
C SER A 254 -38.41 7.68 -24.60
N GLY A 255 -37.86 6.50 -24.30
CA GLY A 255 -37.57 5.43 -25.26
C GLY A 255 -36.22 4.76 -25.04
N ALA A 256 -35.90 3.80 -25.90
CA ALA A 256 -34.61 3.10 -25.86
C ALA A 256 -33.44 4.07 -26.09
N ILE A 257 -32.36 3.86 -25.33
CA ILE A 257 -31.10 4.60 -25.44
C ILE A 257 -30.02 3.64 -25.93
N THR A 258 -29.17 4.12 -26.82
CA THR A 258 -28.05 3.36 -27.38
C THR A 258 -26.73 3.88 -26.82
N ALA A 259 -25.84 2.95 -26.45
CA ALA A 259 -24.43 3.21 -26.21
C ALA A 259 -23.62 2.79 -27.44
N ALA A 260 -22.60 3.58 -27.78
CA ALA A 260 -21.55 3.18 -28.70
C ALA A 260 -20.21 3.26 -27.99
N LEU A 261 -19.48 2.15 -27.98
CA LEU A 261 -18.22 2.00 -27.26
C LEU A 261 -17.16 1.34 -28.13
N SER A 262 -15.91 1.72 -27.90
CA SER A 262 -14.72 1.11 -28.49
C SER A 262 -13.63 1.22 -27.46
N VAL A 263 -12.99 0.10 -27.13
CA VAL A 263 -11.79 0.02 -26.28
C VAL A 263 -10.86 -1.02 -26.88
N GLN A 264 -9.59 -0.69 -26.94
CA GLN A 264 -8.52 -1.59 -27.35
C GLN A 264 -7.59 -1.78 -26.17
N THR A 265 -7.25 -3.02 -25.87
CA THR A 265 -6.41 -3.36 -24.72
C THR A 265 -5.30 -4.31 -25.19
N GLN A 266 -4.15 -4.19 -24.56
CA GLN A 266 -3.12 -5.22 -24.57
C GLN A 266 -3.23 -5.96 -23.24
N ASP A 267 -3.44 -7.27 -23.29
CA ASP A 267 -3.59 -8.14 -22.12
C ASP A 267 -2.69 -9.36 -22.35
N GLU A 268 -1.56 -9.40 -21.67
CA GLU A 268 -0.54 -10.42 -21.88
C GLU A 268 0.16 -10.80 -20.58
N VAL A 269 0.61 -12.06 -20.52
CA VAL A 269 1.47 -12.51 -19.41
C VAL A 269 2.91 -12.15 -19.75
N VAL A 270 3.51 -11.31 -18.90
CA VAL A 270 4.91 -10.89 -18.93
C VAL A 270 5.61 -11.38 -17.68
N VAL A 271 6.95 -11.40 -17.69
CA VAL A 271 7.73 -11.63 -16.47
C VAL A 271 8.04 -10.28 -15.84
N THR A 272 7.79 -10.15 -14.53
CA THR A 272 8.23 -9.02 -13.71
C THR A 272 9.00 -9.53 -12.50
N GLU A 273 9.59 -8.65 -11.70
CA GLU A 273 10.50 -9.06 -10.62
C GLU A 273 10.45 -8.17 -9.38
N ASN A 274 10.41 -8.76 -8.19
CA ASN A 274 10.73 -8.01 -6.98
C ASN A 274 12.25 -7.87 -6.85
N VAL A 275 12.74 -6.71 -6.38
CA VAL A 275 14.17 -6.51 -6.07
C VAL A 275 14.38 -6.62 -4.56
N LEU A 276 15.19 -7.58 -4.13
CA LEU A 276 15.49 -7.84 -2.73
C LEU A 276 16.98 -7.65 -2.45
N ALA A 277 17.32 -7.08 -1.29
CA ALA A 277 18.71 -6.99 -0.86
C ALA A 277 18.86 -7.08 0.66
N GLU A 278 19.99 -7.61 1.13
CA GLU A 278 20.21 -7.78 2.56
C GLU A 278 21.54 -7.24 3.06
N THR A 279 21.52 -6.77 4.30
CA THR A 279 22.75 -6.57 5.05
C THR A 279 23.47 -7.90 5.30
N LYS A 280 24.81 -7.87 5.18
CA LYS A 280 25.68 -9.02 5.49
C LYS A 280 25.86 -9.28 6.98
N ALA A 281 25.52 -8.30 7.82
CA ALA A 281 25.63 -8.35 9.27
C ALA A 281 24.24 -8.50 9.88
N GLY A 282 24.19 -8.76 11.18
CA GLY A 282 22.95 -9.08 11.89
C GLY A 282 22.61 -10.56 11.84
N ASP A 283 21.73 -10.96 12.75
CA ASP A 283 21.21 -12.31 12.88
C ASP A 283 20.27 -12.65 11.71
N PRO A 284 20.55 -13.70 10.92
CA PRO A 284 19.65 -14.12 9.84
C PRO A 284 18.30 -14.65 10.32
N ASP A 285 18.17 -15.01 11.61
CA ASP A 285 16.93 -15.50 12.21
C ASP A 285 16.09 -14.36 12.81
N GLN A 286 16.57 -13.10 12.71
CA GLN A 286 15.90 -11.89 13.14
C GLN A 286 16.01 -10.81 12.05
N ILE A 287 15.03 -10.77 11.15
CA ILE A 287 15.00 -9.89 10.00
C ILE A 287 14.00 -8.75 10.22
N VAL A 288 14.55 -7.53 10.17
CA VAL A 288 13.80 -6.28 10.03
C VAL A 288 13.66 -5.99 8.55
N MET A 289 12.45 -6.07 8.03
CA MET A 289 12.18 -5.84 6.62
C MET A 289 11.71 -4.40 6.39
N VAL A 290 12.20 -3.79 5.31
CA VAL A 290 11.88 -2.41 4.90
C VAL A 290 11.52 -2.42 3.43
N GLY A 291 10.34 -1.94 3.07
CA GLY A 291 9.85 -2.00 1.70
C GLY A 291 9.10 -0.77 1.21
N ALA A 292 9.03 -0.68 -0.12
CA ALA A 292 8.25 0.25 -0.90
C ALA A 292 8.00 -0.42 -2.26
N HIS A 293 6.89 -0.18 -2.94
CA HIS A 293 6.75 -0.63 -4.33
C HIS A 293 7.56 0.26 -5.28
N LEU A 294 7.93 -0.33 -6.40
CA LEU A 294 8.78 0.30 -7.41
C LEU A 294 8.02 0.68 -8.66
N ASP A 295 6.92 0.00 -8.99
CA ASP A 295 6.07 0.37 -10.11
C ASP A 295 5.33 1.69 -9.86
N SER A 296 4.79 2.24 -10.93
CA SER A 296 3.83 3.34 -10.92
C SER A 296 2.57 2.91 -11.68
N VAL A 297 1.49 3.68 -11.62
CA VAL A 297 0.41 3.52 -12.60
C VAL A 297 0.85 3.82 -14.04
N PRO A 298 0.15 3.30 -15.07
CA PRO A 298 0.39 3.65 -16.48
C PRO A 298 0.27 5.15 -16.80
N GLU A 299 -0.54 5.88 -16.04
CA GLU A 299 -0.89 7.28 -16.30
C GLU A 299 0.27 8.25 -16.09
N GLY A 300 1.26 7.92 -15.25
CA GLY A 300 2.35 8.84 -14.90
C GLY A 300 3.63 8.16 -14.40
N PRO A 301 4.71 8.94 -14.22
CA PRO A 301 6.02 8.40 -13.83
C PRO A 301 6.09 7.94 -12.36
N GLY A 302 5.12 8.35 -11.52
CA GLY A 302 4.97 7.83 -10.16
C GLY A 302 6.12 8.19 -9.24
N ILE A 303 6.45 9.48 -9.17
CA ILE A 303 7.62 9.95 -8.41
C ILE A 303 7.28 10.18 -6.95
N GLN A 304 6.12 10.75 -6.64
CA GLN A 304 5.60 10.68 -5.28
C GLN A 304 5.08 9.26 -4.99
N ASP A 305 4.39 8.65 -5.96
CA ASP A 305 3.76 7.33 -5.84
C ASP A 305 4.36 6.27 -6.79
N ASN A 306 5.32 5.45 -6.38
CA ASN A 306 6.00 5.46 -5.08
C ASN A 306 7.52 5.57 -5.24
N GLY A 307 7.95 6.45 -6.14
CA GLY A 307 9.34 6.88 -6.23
C GLY A 307 9.86 7.43 -4.91
N SER A 308 9.02 8.08 -4.09
CA SER A 308 9.37 8.66 -2.80
C SER A 308 9.80 7.60 -1.77
N GLY A 309 8.99 6.55 -1.56
CA GLY A 309 9.35 5.42 -0.71
C GLY A 309 10.58 4.69 -1.24
N SER A 310 10.56 4.35 -2.54
CA SER A 310 11.64 3.65 -3.24
C SER A 310 13.00 4.34 -3.12
N ALA A 311 13.05 5.66 -3.32
CA ALA A 311 14.26 6.46 -3.18
C ALA A 311 14.76 6.54 -1.73
N ALA A 312 13.83 6.64 -0.76
CA ALA A 312 14.17 6.73 0.64
C ALA A 312 14.77 5.43 1.18
N ILE A 313 14.20 4.27 0.83
CA ILE A 313 14.74 2.97 1.25
C ILE A 313 16.10 2.68 0.59
N LEU A 314 16.30 3.12 -0.67
CA LEU A 314 17.60 3.00 -1.36
C LEU A 314 18.67 3.84 -0.67
N GLU A 315 18.39 5.10 -0.41
CA GLU A 315 19.36 5.98 0.27
C GLU A 315 19.62 5.47 1.71
N TYR A 316 18.59 4.97 2.38
CA TYR A 316 18.74 4.37 3.71
C TYR A 316 19.69 3.17 3.68
N ALA A 317 19.53 2.22 2.75
CA ALA A 317 20.43 1.08 2.58
C ALA A 317 21.89 1.55 2.39
N ILE A 318 22.11 2.59 1.58
CA ILE A 318 23.43 3.17 1.35
C ILE A 318 23.99 3.82 2.62
N ARG A 319 23.17 4.59 3.36
CA ARG A 319 23.59 5.30 4.58
C ARG A 319 23.89 4.33 5.71
N LEU A 320 23.04 3.32 5.90
CA LEU A 320 23.23 2.25 6.89
C LEU A 320 24.59 1.58 6.69
N LYS A 321 24.87 1.08 5.48
CA LYS A 321 26.16 0.45 5.14
C LYS A 321 27.36 1.35 5.43
N LYS A 322 27.28 2.63 5.00
CA LYS A 322 28.36 3.61 5.19
C LYS A 322 28.60 3.96 6.66
N LYS A 323 27.56 3.92 7.50
CA LYS A 323 27.65 4.21 8.93
C LYS A 323 28.13 3.00 9.71
N MET A 324 27.57 1.81 9.46
CA MET A 324 28.00 0.57 10.14
C MET A 324 29.47 0.24 9.88
N LYS A 325 30.03 0.59 8.71
CA LYS A 325 31.46 0.44 8.43
C LYS A 325 32.37 1.39 9.26
N ARG A 326 31.84 2.52 9.73
CA ARG A 326 32.62 3.59 10.37
C ARG A 326 32.43 3.66 11.88
N LEU A 327 31.27 3.25 12.37
CA LEU A 327 30.95 3.27 13.79
C LEU A 327 31.49 1.99 14.44
N PRO A 328 31.99 2.05 15.70
CA PRO A 328 32.48 0.89 16.43
C PRO A 328 31.30 0.13 17.06
N VAL A 329 30.38 -0.36 16.22
CA VAL A 329 29.12 -0.98 16.63
C VAL A 329 28.89 -2.28 15.87
N THR A 330 28.10 -3.18 16.45
CA THR A 330 27.73 -4.44 15.81
C THR A 330 26.23 -4.45 15.60
N GLN A 331 25.81 -4.56 14.34
CA GLN A 331 24.40 -4.73 13.97
C GLN A 331 23.87 -6.04 14.58
N LYS A 332 22.68 -5.98 15.20
CA LYS A 332 22.07 -7.10 15.92
C LYS A 332 21.16 -7.90 15.02
N ASN A 333 20.24 -7.23 14.35
CA ASN A 333 19.25 -7.87 13.48
C ASN A 333 19.60 -7.62 12.02
N LYS A 334 19.34 -8.60 11.16
CA LYS A 334 19.52 -8.43 9.72
C LYS A 334 18.46 -7.46 9.19
N VAL A 335 18.86 -6.59 8.27
CA VAL A 335 17.94 -5.74 7.52
C VAL A 335 17.81 -6.29 6.11
N ARG A 336 16.56 -6.53 5.68
CA ARG A 336 16.17 -6.88 4.31
C ARG A 336 15.42 -5.69 3.70
N PHE A 337 15.85 -5.28 2.51
CA PHE A 337 15.22 -4.24 1.70
C PHE A 337 14.44 -4.91 0.57
N ALA A 338 13.25 -4.41 0.29
CA ALA A 338 12.41 -4.89 -0.80
C ALA A 338 11.86 -3.74 -1.63
N TRP A 339 11.87 -3.94 -2.95
CA TRP A 339 11.19 -3.12 -3.92
C TRP A 339 10.19 -4.01 -4.65
N TRP A 340 8.90 -3.77 -4.40
CA TRP A 340 7.83 -4.63 -4.89
C TRP A 340 7.45 -4.29 -6.33
N ALA A 341 7.12 -5.32 -7.09
CA ALA A 341 6.53 -5.19 -8.42
C ALA A 341 5.01 -5.26 -8.35
N ALA A 342 4.33 -4.56 -9.26
CA ALA A 342 2.90 -4.72 -9.51
C ALA A 342 2.04 -4.50 -8.24
N GLU A 343 2.42 -3.54 -7.40
CA GLU A 343 1.58 -3.10 -6.29
C GLU A 343 0.29 -2.47 -6.83
N GLU A 344 0.42 -1.65 -7.87
CA GLU A 344 -0.68 -0.91 -8.50
C GLU A 344 -1.70 -1.82 -9.19
N ALA A 345 -1.31 -3.07 -9.41
CA ALA A 345 -2.14 -4.13 -9.93
C ALA A 345 -2.86 -4.95 -8.83
N GLY A 346 -2.71 -4.56 -7.57
CA GLY A 346 -3.34 -5.19 -6.40
C GLY A 346 -2.39 -6.00 -5.53
N LEU A 347 -1.26 -5.40 -5.14
CA LEU A 347 -0.26 -5.96 -4.22
C LEU A 347 0.45 -7.22 -4.72
N VAL A 348 0.56 -7.40 -6.04
CA VAL A 348 0.94 -8.70 -6.64
C VAL A 348 2.33 -9.15 -6.19
N GLY A 349 3.32 -8.26 -6.19
CA GLY A 349 4.70 -8.61 -5.85
C GLY A 349 4.89 -8.96 -4.37
N SER A 350 4.30 -8.19 -3.46
CA SER A 350 4.38 -8.47 -2.03
C SER A 350 3.57 -9.70 -1.66
N GLU A 351 2.37 -9.90 -2.21
CA GLU A 351 1.58 -11.13 -2.02
C GLU A 351 2.28 -12.37 -2.60
N TYR A 352 2.93 -12.26 -3.76
CA TYR A 352 3.73 -13.35 -4.33
C TYR A 352 4.85 -13.74 -3.36
N TYR A 353 5.57 -12.75 -2.83
CA TYR A 353 6.64 -12.98 -1.86
C TYR A 353 6.13 -13.62 -0.57
N THR A 354 5.06 -13.11 0.03
CA THR A 354 4.55 -13.65 1.30
C THR A 354 3.93 -15.02 1.12
N GLY A 355 3.18 -15.24 0.03
CA GLY A 355 2.65 -16.56 -0.33
C GLY A 355 3.74 -17.62 -0.52
N GLU A 356 4.83 -17.28 -1.22
CA GLU A 356 5.95 -18.21 -1.43
C GLU A 356 6.76 -18.43 -0.14
N VAL A 357 7.21 -17.34 0.49
CA VAL A 357 8.16 -17.39 1.61
C VAL A 357 7.47 -17.77 2.91
N PHE A 358 6.38 -17.10 3.28
CA PHE A 358 5.67 -17.36 4.53
C PHE A 358 4.82 -18.62 4.46
N GLY A 359 4.21 -18.91 3.30
CA GLY A 359 3.52 -20.17 3.07
C GLY A 359 4.42 -21.39 3.29
N ALA A 360 5.69 -21.32 2.88
CA ALA A 360 6.66 -22.38 3.14
C ALA A 360 6.96 -22.55 4.65
N TYR A 361 7.15 -21.47 5.40
CA TYR A 361 7.35 -21.56 6.85
C TYR A 361 6.11 -22.07 7.58
N TYR A 362 4.91 -21.65 7.16
CA TYR A 362 3.67 -22.12 7.76
C TYR A 362 3.47 -23.62 7.51
N ALA A 363 3.73 -24.09 6.29
CA ALA A 363 3.69 -25.51 5.96
C ALA A 363 4.71 -26.34 6.76
N ASP A 364 5.91 -25.82 6.98
CA ASP A 364 6.93 -26.47 7.83
C ASP A 364 6.49 -26.54 9.30
N ALA A 365 5.99 -25.43 9.85
CA ALA A 365 5.43 -25.39 11.20
C ALA A 365 4.27 -26.38 11.36
N GLN A 366 3.36 -26.44 10.39
CA GLN A 366 2.24 -27.38 10.38
C GLN A 366 2.73 -28.83 10.35
N ALA A 367 3.71 -29.15 9.50
CA ALA A 367 4.30 -30.48 9.43
C ALA A 367 4.95 -30.91 10.76
N GLN A 368 5.69 -30.00 11.41
CA GLN A 368 6.31 -30.27 12.72
C GLN A 368 5.27 -30.58 13.80
N ILE A 369 4.22 -29.75 13.92
CA ILE A 369 3.16 -29.97 14.93
C ILE A 369 2.37 -31.25 14.64
N MET A 370 2.05 -31.52 13.36
CA MET A 370 1.37 -32.75 12.98
C MET A 370 2.21 -34.00 13.31
N GLU A 371 3.53 -33.98 13.08
CA GLU A 371 4.43 -35.05 13.48
C GLU A 371 4.48 -35.23 15.01
N GLU A 372 4.60 -34.14 15.77
CA GLU A 372 4.61 -34.15 17.24
C GLU A 372 3.32 -34.75 17.84
N LEU A 373 2.18 -34.49 17.22
CA LEU A 373 0.85 -34.93 17.67
C LEU A 373 0.39 -36.26 17.05
N GLY A 374 1.12 -36.79 16.06
CA GLY A 374 0.75 -38.01 15.35
C GLY A 374 -0.48 -37.85 14.45
N ILE A 375 -0.69 -36.65 13.91
CA ILE A 375 -1.78 -36.30 12.99
C ILE A 375 -1.26 -36.45 11.54
N SER A 376 -2.07 -37.06 10.66
CA SER A 376 -1.66 -37.29 9.27
C SER A 376 -2.41 -36.44 8.24
N ASP A 377 -3.55 -35.85 8.62
CA ASP A 377 -4.38 -35.02 7.75
C ASP A 377 -4.52 -33.62 8.40
N PRO A 378 -4.07 -32.54 7.73
CA PRO A 378 -4.17 -31.18 8.27
C PRO A 378 -5.60 -30.75 8.62
N SER A 379 -6.61 -31.31 7.95
CA SER A 379 -8.02 -31.00 8.22
C SER A 379 -8.52 -31.54 9.56
N GLU A 380 -7.76 -32.44 10.21
CA GLU A 380 -8.06 -32.98 11.54
C GLU A 380 -7.57 -32.06 12.67
N LEU A 381 -6.79 -31.01 12.37
CA LEU A 381 -6.31 -30.07 13.38
C LEU A 381 -7.50 -29.34 14.05
N THR A 382 -7.50 -29.33 15.38
CA THR A 382 -8.41 -28.49 16.17
C THR A 382 -7.93 -27.02 16.16
N ASP A 383 -8.77 -26.09 16.61
CA ASP A 383 -8.39 -24.68 16.74
C ASP A 383 -7.17 -24.48 17.66
N GLU A 384 -7.16 -25.11 18.84
CA GLU A 384 -6.00 -25.09 19.74
C GLU A 384 -4.72 -25.64 19.10
N GLN A 385 -4.83 -26.60 18.18
CA GLN A 385 -3.67 -27.16 17.48
C GLN A 385 -3.23 -26.26 16.32
N ARG A 386 -4.14 -25.51 15.69
CA ARG A 386 -3.81 -24.45 14.74
C ARG A 386 -3.06 -23.31 15.42
N GLU A 387 -3.46 -22.91 16.62
CA GLU A 387 -2.71 -21.93 17.43
C GLU A 387 -1.27 -22.40 17.71
N MET A 388 -1.07 -23.71 17.97
CA MET A 388 0.28 -24.27 18.10
C MET A 388 1.09 -24.16 16.81
N VAL A 389 0.45 -24.36 15.65
CA VAL A 389 1.08 -24.17 14.33
C VAL A 389 1.47 -22.71 14.12
N GLU A 390 0.57 -21.77 14.41
CA GLU A 390 0.79 -20.33 14.27
C GLU A 390 1.93 -19.84 15.18
N ALA A 391 1.93 -20.27 16.45
CA ALA A 391 3.02 -19.96 17.37
C ALA A 391 4.37 -20.53 16.88
N ARG A 392 4.38 -21.76 16.35
CA ARG A 392 5.58 -22.35 15.76
C ARG A 392 6.04 -21.61 14.52
N TYR A 393 5.11 -21.22 13.66
CA TYR A 393 5.38 -20.43 12.47
C TYR A 393 6.06 -19.10 12.83
N LEU A 394 5.53 -18.37 13.81
CA LEU A 394 6.13 -17.10 14.28
C LEU A 394 7.52 -17.30 14.92
N GLU A 395 7.74 -18.45 15.58
CA GLU A 395 9.05 -18.84 16.12
C GLU A 395 10.08 -19.00 14.99
N ILE A 396 9.76 -19.81 13.97
CA ILE A 396 10.71 -20.22 12.92
C ILE A 396 10.81 -19.22 11.75
N ASN A 397 9.80 -18.37 11.52
CA ASN A 397 9.85 -17.37 10.47
C ASN A 397 10.88 -16.29 10.84
N PRO A 398 11.97 -16.12 10.07
CA PRO A 398 13.03 -15.17 10.42
C PRO A 398 12.58 -13.71 10.27
N ILE A 399 11.50 -13.43 9.53
CA ILE A 399 11.00 -12.07 9.32
C ILE A 399 10.09 -11.71 10.48
N LYS A 400 10.52 -10.73 11.26
CA LYS A 400 9.84 -10.34 12.51
C LYS A 400 8.99 -9.08 12.35
N MET A 401 9.32 -8.25 11.37
CA MET A 401 8.54 -7.05 11.06
C MET A 401 8.73 -6.59 9.62
N TYR A 402 7.76 -5.81 9.14
CA TYR A 402 7.78 -5.13 7.86
C TYR A 402 7.46 -3.63 8.02
N LEU A 403 8.40 -2.78 7.60
CA LEU A 403 8.23 -1.33 7.59
C LEU A 403 7.91 -0.86 6.16
N ASN A 404 6.69 -0.37 5.97
CA ASN A 404 6.15 0.06 4.68
C ASN A 404 6.32 1.57 4.48
N PHE A 405 6.80 1.97 3.31
CA PHE A 405 6.94 3.38 2.95
C PHE A 405 6.34 3.61 1.59
N ASP A 406 5.22 4.31 1.61
CA ASP A 406 4.40 4.56 0.45
C ASP A 406 3.91 5.99 0.48
N MET A 407 4.12 6.70 -0.62
CA MET A 407 3.82 8.13 -0.76
C MET A 407 4.25 8.94 0.47
N ILE A 408 5.55 9.21 0.62
CA ILE A 408 6.11 9.85 1.83
C ILE A 408 6.53 11.32 1.65
N ALA A 409 6.20 11.95 0.53
CA ALA A 409 6.52 13.34 0.26
C ALA A 409 5.46 14.16 -0.52
N SER A 410 4.18 13.98 -0.24
CA SER A 410 3.07 14.63 -0.97
C SER A 410 3.17 16.17 -0.93
N PRO A 411 2.77 16.90 -1.99
CA PRO A 411 2.89 18.35 -2.04
C PRO A 411 2.21 19.08 -0.88
N ASN A 412 1.00 18.63 -0.52
CA ASN A 412 0.15 19.19 0.52
C ASN A 412 0.13 18.29 1.78
N TYR A 413 1.25 17.64 2.08
CA TYR A 413 1.39 16.57 3.08
C TYR A 413 0.80 16.82 4.48
N ILE A 414 0.42 15.71 5.12
CA ILE A 414 0.45 15.53 6.57
C ILE A 414 1.64 14.62 6.96
N TYR A 415 1.97 14.52 8.25
CA TYR A 415 2.83 13.43 8.72
C TYR A 415 1.96 12.29 9.26
N GLY A 416 1.56 11.37 8.37
CA GLY A 416 0.79 10.18 8.73
C GLY A 416 1.69 9.08 9.31
N VAL A 417 1.25 8.48 10.41
CA VAL A 417 1.86 7.29 11.01
C VAL A 417 0.78 6.21 11.07
N MET A 418 1.06 5.02 10.54
CA MET A 418 0.13 3.88 10.61
C MET A 418 -0.23 3.58 12.06
N ASP A 419 -1.52 3.59 12.37
CA ASP A 419 -2.08 3.28 13.70
C ASP A 419 -1.96 1.78 13.94
N GLY A 420 -0.88 1.40 14.61
CA GLY A 420 -0.42 0.02 14.70
C GLY A 420 -1.06 -0.77 15.82
N ASP A 421 -1.72 -0.10 16.78
CA ASP A 421 -2.53 -0.74 17.82
C ASP A 421 -4.04 -0.53 17.62
N LEU A 422 -4.42 0.15 16.52
CA LEU A 422 -5.80 0.54 16.20
C LEU A 422 -6.46 1.38 17.30
N SER A 423 -5.68 2.07 18.15
CA SER A 423 -6.25 2.82 19.27
C SER A 423 -6.94 4.13 18.86
N ASP A 424 -6.66 4.64 17.66
CA ASP A 424 -7.15 5.94 17.18
C ASP A 424 -8.07 5.82 15.95
N THR A 425 -7.94 4.75 15.15
CA THR A 425 -8.56 4.62 13.81
C THR A 425 -9.42 3.38 13.64
N LYS A 426 -9.66 2.59 14.70
CA LYS A 426 -10.51 1.38 14.66
C LYS A 426 -11.87 1.60 14.00
N ASP A 427 -12.53 2.70 14.36
CA ASP A 427 -13.86 3.07 13.84
C ASP A 427 -13.77 4.08 12.67
N SER A 428 -12.59 4.28 12.11
CA SER A 428 -12.42 5.14 10.94
C SER A 428 -13.08 4.49 9.73
N PRO A 429 -13.82 5.25 8.90
CA PRO A 429 -14.30 4.74 7.62
C PRO A 429 -13.17 4.31 6.68
N ASP A 430 -11.96 4.84 6.90
CA ASP A 430 -10.76 4.51 6.12
C ASP A 430 -10.08 3.20 6.61
N ASN A 431 -10.51 2.60 7.73
CA ASN A 431 -9.96 1.34 8.26
C ASN A 431 -10.60 0.13 7.57
N ALA A 432 -9.79 -0.70 6.94
CA ALA A 432 -10.23 -1.87 6.19
C ALA A 432 -10.32 -3.13 7.03
N TYR A 433 -9.76 -3.14 8.24
CA TYR A 433 -9.77 -4.34 9.07
C TYR A 433 -11.06 -4.42 9.90
N PRO A 434 -11.67 -5.61 10.02
CA PRO A 434 -12.89 -5.80 10.79
C PRO A 434 -12.66 -5.51 12.28
N GLY A 435 -13.75 -5.23 13.01
CA GLY A 435 -13.66 -4.76 14.41
C GLY A 435 -13.05 -5.75 15.40
N ASP A 436 -12.93 -7.02 15.03
CA ASP A 436 -12.30 -8.11 15.76
C ASP A 436 -10.84 -8.38 15.35
N PHE A 437 -10.31 -7.68 14.34
CA PHE A 437 -8.89 -7.76 14.01
C PHE A 437 -8.04 -7.18 15.15
N GLU A 438 -7.09 -7.99 15.62
CA GLU A 438 -6.05 -7.58 16.55
C GLU A 438 -4.72 -7.49 15.79
N PRO A 439 -4.10 -6.30 15.70
CA PRO A 439 -2.81 -6.16 15.05
C PRO A 439 -1.73 -7.05 15.69
N PRO A 440 -0.80 -7.63 14.90
CA PRO A 440 0.26 -8.49 15.43
C PRO A 440 1.13 -7.80 16.48
N GLU A 441 1.65 -8.56 17.44
CA GLU A 441 2.51 -8.06 18.52
C GLU A 441 3.66 -7.20 17.96
N GLY A 442 3.83 -6.00 18.52
CA GLY A 442 4.89 -5.07 18.12
C GLY A 442 4.49 -4.02 17.08
N THR A 443 3.32 -4.16 16.44
CA THR A 443 2.78 -3.16 15.48
C THR A 443 2.59 -1.79 16.17
N GLY A 444 1.98 -1.76 17.36
CA GLY A 444 1.86 -0.54 18.18
C GLY A 444 3.21 0.03 18.67
N HIS A 445 4.21 -0.82 18.90
CA HIS A 445 5.56 -0.35 19.28
C HIS A 445 6.25 0.37 18.10
N ILE A 446 6.05 -0.11 16.87
CA ILE A 446 6.54 0.56 15.65
C ILE A 446 5.92 1.96 15.52
N GLU A 447 4.60 2.06 15.68
CA GLU A 447 3.89 3.34 15.69
C GLU A 447 4.46 4.28 16.77
N GLY A 448 4.60 3.80 18.01
CA GLY A 448 5.13 4.57 19.12
C GLY A 448 6.51 5.17 18.85
N LEU A 449 7.40 4.43 18.19
CA LEU A 449 8.74 4.92 17.82
C LEU A 449 8.71 5.99 16.72
N PHE A 450 7.80 5.90 15.75
CA PHE A 450 7.60 6.96 14.76
C PHE A 450 7.06 8.22 15.43
N ASN A 451 6.01 8.09 16.24
CA ASN A 451 5.42 9.20 17.00
C ASN A 451 6.45 9.87 17.91
N GLU A 452 7.30 9.10 18.59
CA GLU A 452 8.43 9.62 19.38
C GLU A 452 9.40 10.41 18.50
N PHE A 453 9.79 9.88 17.34
CA PHE A 453 10.72 10.56 16.43
C PHE A 453 10.20 11.94 15.99
N PHE A 454 8.94 12.04 15.57
CA PHE A 454 8.33 13.30 15.14
C PHE A 454 8.16 14.28 16.30
N THR A 455 7.71 13.79 17.47
CA THR A 455 7.62 14.58 18.70
C THR A 455 8.98 15.19 19.06
N ASP A 456 10.06 14.40 18.95
CA ASP A 456 11.44 14.84 19.16
C ASP A 456 11.94 15.85 18.11
N LYS A 457 11.24 16.00 16.98
CA LYS A 457 11.49 17.06 15.98
C LYS A 457 10.56 18.27 16.17
N GLY A 458 9.62 18.20 17.10
CA GLY A 458 8.62 19.24 17.32
C GLY A 458 7.49 19.21 16.30
N GLU A 459 7.35 18.11 15.58
CA GLU A 459 6.29 17.89 14.59
C GLU A 459 5.10 17.17 15.23
N VAL A 460 3.91 17.42 14.70
CA VAL A 460 2.69 16.66 15.03
C VAL A 460 2.53 15.54 14.01
N THR A 461 1.86 14.46 14.39
CA THR A 461 1.51 13.33 13.51
C THR A 461 -0.01 13.17 13.44
N VAL A 462 -0.48 12.54 12.37
CA VAL A 462 -1.87 12.13 12.18
C VAL A 462 -1.91 10.59 12.16
N PRO A 463 -2.77 9.95 12.97
CA PRO A 463 -2.98 8.51 12.86
C PRO A 463 -3.50 8.14 11.48
N GLN A 464 -2.85 7.19 10.81
CA GLN A 464 -3.25 6.67 9.51
C GLN A 464 -4.00 5.36 9.71
N ALA A 465 -5.24 5.33 9.24
CA ALA A 465 -6.05 4.12 9.23
C ALA A 465 -5.46 3.02 8.33
N LEU A 466 -5.65 1.78 8.75
CA LEU A 466 -5.13 0.60 8.05
C LEU A 466 -6.05 0.22 6.89
N SER A 467 -5.79 0.78 5.70
CA SER A 467 -6.65 0.69 4.52
C SER A 467 -6.49 -0.57 3.64
N LYS A 468 -5.49 -1.41 3.87
CA LYS A 468 -5.07 -2.52 2.97
C LYS A 468 -4.65 -2.10 1.55
N ARG A 469 -4.41 -0.80 1.31
CA ARG A 469 -4.04 -0.21 0.00
C ARG A 469 -2.53 -0.12 -0.24
N SER A 470 -1.73 -0.99 0.38
CA SER A 470 -0.27 -0.99 0.21
C SER A 470 0.31 -2.30 0.73
N ASP A 471 1.58 -2.57 0.41
CA ASP A 471 2.23 -3.88 0.57
C ASP A 471 2.22 -4.45 1.99
N TYR A 472 2.03 -3.63 3.03
CA TYR A 472 1.94 -4.11 4.41
C TYR A 472 0.77 -5.07 4.64
N SER A 473 -0.28 -4.99 3.83
CA SER A 473 -1.45 -5.87 3.92
C SER A 473 -1.04 -7.34 3.83
N GLY A 474 -0.20 -7.66 2.84
CA GLY A 474 0.31 -9.01 2.64
C GLY A 474 1.22 -9.51 3.77
N PHE A 475 1.72 -8.64 4.66
CA PHE A 475 2.47 -9.04 5.86
C PHE A 475 1.55 -9.18 7.08
N ALA A 476 0.55 -8.30 7.18
CA ALA A 476 -0.47 -8.32 8.22
C ALA A 476 -1.29 -9.63 8.19
N ASP A 477 -1.73 -10.04 6.99
CA ASP A 477 -2.45 -11.31 6.77
C ASP A 477 -1.62 -12.55 7.19
N TRP A 478 -0.29 -12.41 7.29
CA TRP A 478 0.63 -13.46 7.73
C TRP A 478 1.12 -13.29 9.16
N GLY A 479 0.45 -12.46 9.97
CA GLY A 479 0.75 -12.26 11.39
C GLY A 479 2.09 -11.58 11.67
N ILE A 480 2.68 -10.90 10.68
CA ILE A 480 3.96 -10.19 10.84
C ILE A 480 3.69 -8.76 11.29
N ALA A 481 4.39 -8.30 12.33
CA ALA A 481 4.30 -6.92 12.80
C ALA A 481 4.60 -5.93 11.68
N PHE A 482 3.80 -4.88 11.56
CA PHE A 482 3.97 -3.91 10.49
C PHE A 482 3.88 -2.47 10.98
N GLY A 483 4.24 -1.53 10.12
CA GLY A 483 4.05 -0.11 10.37
C GLY A 483 4.73 0.71 9.27
N GLY A 484 4.49 2.01 9.27
CA GLY A 484 4.89 2.81 8.13
C GLY A 484 4.52 4.27 8.26
N LEU A 485 4.86 5.01 7.20
CA LEU A 485 4.58 6.42 7.07
C LEU A 485 3.83 6.67 5.76
N PHE A 486 3.02 7.71 5.77
CA PHE A 486 2.24 8.17 4.63
C PHE A 486 2.05 9.68 4.72
N THR A 487 2.04 10.37 3.58
CA THR A 487 1.81 11.82 3.55
C THR A 487 0.48 12.24 2.96
N GLY A 488 -0.36 11.27 2.56
CA GLY A 488 -1.67 11.54 1.98
C GLY A 488 -1.69 11.41 0.46
N ALA A 489 -2.83 11.01 -0.08
CA ALA A 489 -3.09 10.88 -1.51
C ALA A 489 -4.28 11.79 -1.92
N GLU A 490 -5.41 11.22 -2.33
CA GLU A 490 -6.54 11.95 -2.89
C GLU A 490 -7.38 12.77 -1.89
N LYS A 491 -7.30 12.46 -0.59
CA LYS A 491 -8.11 13.11 0.44
C LYS A 491 -7.74 14.59 0.58
N THR A 492 -8.75 15.46 0.69
CA THR A 492 -8.56 16.90 0.83
C THR A 492 -8.18 17.28 2.25
N LYS A 493 -7.20 18.18 2.35
CA LYS A 493 -6.69 18.68 3.62
C LYS A 493 -7.66 19.62 4.34
N SER A 494 -7.85 19.41 5.64
CA SER A 494 -8.73 20.22 6.48
C SER A 494 -8.08 21.56 6.87
N ALA A 495 -8.90 22.50 7.35
CA ALA A 495 -8.40 23.79 7.86
C ALA A 495 -7.49 23.61 9.09
N GLU A 496 -7.80 22.67 9.97
CA GLU A 496 -7.01 22.31 11.15
C GLU A 496 -5.67 21.70 10.76
N GLU A 497 -5.64 20.87 9.71
CA GLU A 497 -4.40 20.29 9.18
C GLU A 497 -3.53 21.36 8.51
N VAL A 498 -4.12 22.33 7.81
CA VAL A 498 -3.37 23.48 7.27
C VAL A 498 -2.75 24.32 8.39
N GLU A 499 -3.42 24.48 9.53
CA GLU A 499 -2.86 25.19 10.69
C GLU A 499 -1.60 24.48 11.23
N GLN A 500 -1.55 23.15 11.14
CA GLN A 500 -0.45 22.33 11.65
C GLN A 500 0.69 22.14 10.66
N PHE A 501 0.37 21.85 9.40
CA PHE A 501 1.32 21.41 8.37
C PHE A 501 1.52 22.43 7.25
N GLY A 502 0.73 23.51 7.22
CA GLY A 502 0.68 24.45 6.10
C GLY A 502 -0.03 23.87 4.88
N GLY A 503 0.16 24.51 3.72
CA GLY A 503 -0.45 24.08 2.46
C GLY A 503 -1.82 24.74 2.20
N GLU A 504 -2.68 24.04 1.45
CA GLU A 504 -3.96 24.54 0.96
C GLU A 504 -5.13 23.74 1.54
N VAL A 505 -6.17 24.43 2.01
CA VAL A 505 -7.42 23.83 2.51
C VAL A 505 -8.29 23.40 1.33
N ASP A 506 -9.08 22.33 1.53
CA ASP A 506 -9.98 21.77 0.50
C ASP A 506 -9.25 21.34 -0.78
N VAL A 507 -7.96 21.03 -0.63
CA VAL A 507 -7.06 20.58 -1.69
C VAL A 507 -6.49 19.23 -1.29
N ALA A 508 -6.50 18.26 -2.23
CA ALA A 508 -5.94 16.93 -2.02
C ALA A 508 -4.51 17.00 -1.45
N TYR A 509 -4.14 16.05 -0.59
CA TYR A 509 -2.76 15.92 -0.11
C TYR A 509 -1.78 15.76 -1.29
N ASP A 510 -2.20 14.98 -2.29
CA ASP A 510 -1.58 14.84 -3.60
C ASP A 510 -2.63 15.01 -4.72
N LYS A 511 -2.56 16.15 -5.42
CA LYS A 511 -3.45 16.44 -6.57
C LYS A 511 -3.12 15.61 -7.80
N CYS A 512 -1.91 15.07 -7.88
CA CYS A 512 -1.38 14.32 -9.00
C CYS A 512 -1.34 12.82 -8.75
N TYR A 513 -1.87 12.35 -7.61
CA TYR A 513 -2.05 10.92 -7.34
C TYR A 513 -2.67 10.21 -8.55
N HIS A 514 -1.96 9.19 -9.04
CA HIS A 514 -2.30 8.40 -10.23
C HIS A 514 -2.50 9.21 -11.53
N GLN A 515 -1.75 10.29 -11.71
CA GLN A 515 -1.85 11.16 -12.88
C GLN A 515 -0.49 11.44 -13.51
N ALA A 516 -0.51 11.85 -14.78
CA ALA A 516 0.69 12.21 -15.54
C ALA A 516 1.53 13.32 -14.89
N CYS A 517 0.93 14.14 -14.02
CA CYS A 517 1.63 15.19 -13.30
C CYS A 517 2.36 14.72 -12.04
N ASP A 518 2.31 13.42 -11.68
CA ASP A 518 3.13 12.86 -10.59
C ASP A 518 4.60 12.69 -11.02
N ASP A 519 5.22 13.82 -11.34
CA ASP A 519 6.58 13.99 -11.79
C ASP A 519 7.45 14.54 -10.64
N ILE A 520 8.74 14.81 -10.89
CA ILE A 520 9.65 15.32 -9.83
C ILE A 520 9.19 16.63 -9.17
N ASN A 521 8.34 17.42 -9.83
CA ASN A 521 7.79 18.66 -9.30
C ASN A 521 6.60 18.41 -8.36
N ASN A 522 6.08 17.18 -8.29
CA ASN A 522 5.02 16.75 -7.39
C ASN A 522 5.53 16.27 -6.01
N VAL A 523 6.79 16.58 -5.66
CA VAL A 523 7.41 16.12 -4.40
C VAL A 523 7.74 17.29 -3.48
N ASN A 524 7.21 17.25 -2.25
CA ASN A 524 7.57 18.19 -1.19
C ASN A 524 8.90 17.82 -0.54
N SER A 525 9.94 18.65 -0.72
CA SER A 525 11.28 18.32 -0.23
C SER A 525 11.41 18.28 1.30
N VAL A 526 10.58 19.05 2.02
CA VAL A 526 10.57 19.06 3.49
C VAL A 526 10.01 17.74 4.03
N ALA A 527 8.85 17.32 3.50
CA ALA A 527 8.25 16.04 3.84
C ALA A 527 9.17 14.87 3.47
N MET A 528 9.75 14.91 2.27
CA MET A 528 10.69 13.90 1.78
C MET A 528 11.87 13.71 2.73
N GLU A 529 12.54 14.80 3.15
CA GLU A 529 13.66 14.68 4.09
C GLU A 529 13.20 14.20 5.47
N MET A 530 12.09 14.72 6.02
CA MET A 530 11.65 14.36 7.37
C MET A 530 11.21 12.88 7.46
N ASN A 531 10.36 12.41 6.55
CA ASN A 531 9.92 11.02 6.53
C ASN A 531 11.07 10.06 6.23
N SER A 532 11.97 10.40 5.30
CA SER A 532 13.17 9.58 5.04
C SER A 532 14.08 9.48 6.28
N ARG A 533 14.13 10.52 7.11
CA ARG A 533 14.89 10.53 8.37
C ARG A 533 14.19 9.72 9.45
N ALA A 534 12.86 9.72 9.50
CA ALA A 534 12.06 8.90 10.41
C ALA A 534 12.22 7.41 10.07
N LEU A 535 12.02 7.05 8.79
CA LEU A 535 12.30 5.73 8.21
C LEU A 535 13.68 5.21 8.64
N ALA A 536 14.72 5.99 8.34
CA ALA A 536 16.09 5.59 8.63
C ALA A 536 16.37 5.50 10.14
N TYR A 537 15.66 6.26 10.97
CA TYR A 537 15.75 6.17 12.42
C TYR A 537 15.16 4.86 12.92
N VAL A 538 13.88 4.60 12.64
CA VAL A 538 13.14 3.44 13.16
C VAL A 538 13.73 2.13 12.65
N ALA A 539 14.01 2.03 11.35
CA ALA A 539 14.64 0.81 10.80
C ALA A 539 16.04 0.54 11.40
N THR A 540 16.82 1.60 11.67
CA THR A 540 18.14 1.43 12.32
C THR A 540 18.02 1.11 13.80
N PHE A 541 17.01 1.64 14.48
CA PHE A 541 16.74 1.29 15.88
C PHE A 541 16.54 -0.22 15.97
N TYR A 542 15.62 -0.78 15.19
CA TYR A 542 15.38 -2.23 15.17
C TYR A 542 16.59 -3.03 14.68
N ALA A 543 17.36 -2.55 13.69
CA ALA A 543 18.59 -3.21 13.28
C ALA A 543 19.64 -3.35 14.41
N MET A 544 19.55 -2.50 15.44
CA MET A 544 20.51 -2.42 16.55
C MET A 544 19.96 -2.92 17.89
N SER A 545 18.65 -3.15 18.02
CA SER A 545 18.02 -3.63 19.25
C SER A 545 18.32 -5.11 19.51
N GLU A 546 18.53 -5.50 20.77
CA GLU A 546 18.71 -6.91 21.14
C GLU A 546 17.38 -7.65 21.31
N ASP A 547 16.37 -6.97 21.84
CA ASP A 547 14.98 -7.41 21.88
C ASP A 547 14.19 -6.40 21.04
N LEU A 548 13.51 -6.88 20.00
CA LEU A 548 12.78 -6.02 19.07
C LEU A 548 11.65 -5.26 19.78
N TYR A 549 11.06 -5.80 20.86
CA TYR A 549 9.90 -5.22 21.55
C TYR A 549 10.14 -5.00 23.05
N ALA A 550 11.39 -4.81 23.47
CA ALA A 550 11.77 -4.74 24.89
C ALA A 550 11.01 -3.70 25.74
N ASP A 551 10.51 -2.62 25.14
CA ASP A 551 9.84 -1.54 25.87
C ASP A 551 8.36 -1.85 26.19
N ASP A 552 7.69 -2.75 25.47
CA ASP A 552 6.28 -3.10 25.73
C ASP A 552 6.08 -3.80 27.08
N LYS A 553 7.09 -4.54 27.55
CA LYS A 553 7.08 -5.19 28.87
C LYS A 553 7.13 -4.21 30.04
N ASN A 554 7.49 -2.94 29.81
CA ASN A 554 7.59 -1.90 30.84
C ASN A 554 6.59 -0.74 30.65
N GLN A 555 5.96 -0.58 29.48
CA GLN A 555 5.10 0.57 29.18
C GLN A 555 3.64 0.44 29.64
N GLN A 556 3.17 -0.74 30.07
CA GLN A 556 1.88 -0.86 30.77
C GLN A 556 1.79 0.03 32.04
N ASP A 557 2.93 0.51 32.57
CA ASP A 557 2.97 1.32 33.79
C ASP A 557 3.36 2.81 33.61
N ALA A 558 3.69 3.30 32.40
CA ALA A 558 4.22 4.67 32.25
C ALA A 558 4.12 5.30 30.84
N ALA A 559 2.93 5.64 30.35
CA ALA A 559 2.81 6.51 29.17
C ALA A 559 2.99 8.01 29.55
N PRO A 560 3.93 8.77 28.94
CA PRO A 560 3.91 10.23 28.95
C PRO A 560 2.86 10.78 27.96
N GLU A 561 2.28 11.94 28.25
CA GLU A 561 1.26 12.59 27.40
C GLU A 561 1.79 12.89 25.98
N THR A 562 1.49 12.03 25.02
CA THR A 562 1.60 12.28 23.57
C THR A 562 0.48 13.23 23.12
N ARG A 563 0.81 14.15 22.19
CA ARG A 563 -0.16 15.11 21.61
C ARG A 563 -0.95 14.44 20.46
N THR A 564 -1.72 13.41 20.79
CA THR A 564 -2.60 12.72 19.86
C THR A 564 -4.05 13.15 20.09
N LEU A 565 -4.82 13.39 19.03
CA LEU A 565 -6.26 13.70 19.10
C LEU A 565 -7.04 12.38 19.19
N ARG A 566 -7.72 12.12 20.32
CA ARG A 566 -8.37 10.82 20.61
C ARG A 566 -9.90 10.90 20.67
N THR A 567 -10.56 9.83 20.21
CA THR A 567 -11.98 9.50 20.49
C THR A 567 -12.09 8.03 20.91
N LEU A 568 -12.89 7.71 21.93
CA LEU A 568 -12.96 6.38 22.57
C LEU A 568 -14.18 5.57 22.09
N ALA A 569 -14.00 4.28 21.81
CA ALA A 569 -15.09 3.31 21.63
C ALA A 569 -14.84 1.97 22.35
N VAL A 570 -15.92 1.20 22.56
CA VAL A 570 -16.07 0.07 23.48
C VAL A 570 -16.26 -1.23 22.70
N HIS A 571 -15.61 -2.31 23.16
CA HIS A 571 -15.61 -3.65 22.56
C HIS A 571 -16.85 -4.50 22.93
N ASP A 572 -17.41 -5.23 21.96
CA ASP A 572 -18.32 -6.37 22.14
C ASP A 572 -17.82 -7.53 21.26
N GLY A 573 -17.84 -8.77 21.77
CA GLY A 573 -17.12 -9.93 21.19
C GLY A 573 -17.98 -10.83 20.29
N HIS A 574 -17.37 -11.39 19.23
CA HIS A 574 -17.94 -12.42 18.34
C HIS A 574 -16.87 -13.36 17.73
N ASP A 575 -17.32 -14.32 16.90
CA ASP A 575 -17.05 -15.77 16.94
C ASP A 575 -16.09 -16.33 15.85
N HIS A 576 -15.22 -15.52 15.23
CA HIS A 576 -14.25 -15.99 14.23
C HIS A 576 -12.91 -15.25 14.34
N GLU A 577 -11.96 -15.85 15.07
CA GLU A 577 -10.59 -15.35 15.13
C GLU A 577 -9.88 -15.58 13.79
N HIS A 578 -9.39 -14.50 13.19
CA HIS A 578 -8.64 -14.54 11.94
C HIS A 578 -7.35 -15.38 12.08
N ARG A 579 -7.07 -16.25 11.09
CA ARG A 579 -5.92 -17.17 11.12
C ARG A 579 -4.80 -16.72 10.19
N ILE A 580 -3.55 -16.98 10.59
CA ILE A 580 -2.37 -16.62 9.80
C ILE A 580 -2.43 -17.29 8.42
N GLY A 581 -2.27 -16.47 7.38
CA GLY A 581 -2.27 -16.91 5.99
C GLY A 581 -3.67 -16.99 5.36
N GLU A 582 -4.73 -16.72 6.13
CA GLU A 582 -6.01 -16.35 5.55
C GLU A 582 -5.92 -14.89 5.05
N LYS A 583 -6.63 -14.54 3.98
CA LYS A 583 -6.80 -13.13 3.64
C LYS A 583 -7.86 -12.54 4.57
N ILE A 584 -7.52 -11.47 5.29
CA ILE A 584 -8.51 -10.78 6.12
C ILE A 584 -9.50 -10.12 5.18
N LYS A 585 -10.76 -10.58 5.18
CA LYS A 585 -11.82 -9.86 4.46
C LYS A 585 -11.93 -8.46 5.04
N SER A 586 -12.11 -7.47 4.18
CA SER A 586 -12.32 -6.13 4.68
C SER A 586 -13.54 -6.06 5.60
N ALA A 587 -13.56 -5.07 6.49
CA ALA A 587 -14.76 -4.74 7.25
C ALA A 587 -15.95 -4.55 6.28
N SER A 588 -17.12 -5.07 6.67
CA SER A 588 -18.34 -4.89 5.90
C SER A 588 -18.68 -3.40 5.76
N ARG A 589 -19.33 -3.04 4.66
CA ARG A 589 -19.75 -1.68 4.31
C ARG A 589 -20.49 -0.88 5.38
N GLU A 590 -21.17 -1.55 6.33
CA GLU A 590 -21.82 -0.86 7.45
C GLU A 590 -20.82 -0.15 8.39
N VAL A 591 -19.53 -0.50 8.30
CA VAL A 591 -18.46 -0.05 9.21
C VAL A 591 -17.33 0.69 8.48
N ALA A 592 -17.03 0.36 7.21
CA ALA A 592 -15.94 0.97 6.46
C ALA A 592 -16.36 1.48 5.07
N ASP A 593 -15.92 2.69 4.72
CA ASP A 593 -16.23 3.38 3.46
C ASP A 593 -14.92 3.63 2.69
N HIS A 594 -14.52 2.65 1.89
CA HIS A 594 -13.31 2.76 1.09
C HIS A 594 -13.60 3.54 -0.21
N GLY A 595 -13.58 4.86 -0.07
CA GLY A 595 -13.98 5.88 -1.04
C GLY A 595 -13.42 5.76 -2.47
N HIS A 596 -12.20 5.25 -2.62
CA HIS A 596 -11.35 5.66 -3.74
C HIS A 596 -10.36 4.58 -4.21
N PHE A 597 -9.99 4.67 -5.50
CA PHE A 597 -9.19 3.81 -6.39
C PHE A 597 -8.64 2.47 -5.87
N HIS A 598 -7.95 2.45 -4.73
CA HIS A 598 -7.33 1.24 -4.17
C HIS A 598 -8.18 0.51 -3.11
N GLY A 599 -9.26 1.15 -2.64
CA GLY A 599 -10.16 0.63 -1.62
C GLY A 599 -10.97 -0.62 -2.01
N ASP A 600 -11.07 -0.92 -3.30
CA ASP A 600 -11.81 -2.09 -3.82
C ASP A 600 -10.89 -3.28 -4.16
N PHE A 601 -9.56 -3.17 -4.00
CA PHE A 601 -8.64 -4.29 -4.26
C PHE A 601 -8.87 -5.48 -3.33
N ASP A 602 -9.45 -5.29 -2.15
CA ASP A 602 -9.47 -6.31 -1.10
C ASP A 602 -10.82 -6.43 -0.37
N GLN A 603 -11.88 -5.74 -0.83
CA GLN A 603 -13.17 -5.82 -0.15
C GLN A 603 -13.80 -7.22 -0.17
N ASP A 604 -13.45 -8.00 -1.20
CA ASP A 604 -14.21 -9.20 -1.55
C ASP A 604 -13.33 -10.33 -2.15
N ARG A 605 -11.99 -10.22 -2.11
CA ARG A 605 -11.12 -11.35 -2.49
C ARG A 605 -11.41 -12.52 -1.54
N LYS A 606 -11.88 -13.64 -2.09
CA LYS A 606 -12.28 -14.83 -1.32
C LYS A 606 -11.10 -15.65 -0.83
#